data_AF-A0A9E1QZD3-F1
#
_entry.id   AF-A0A9E1QZD3-F1
#
_cell.length_a   1.000
_cell.length_b   1.000
_cell.length_c   1.000
_cell.angle_alpha   90.00
_cell.angle_beta   90.00
_cell.angle_gamma   90.00
#
_symmetry.space_group_name_H-M   'P 1'
#
loop_
_entity.id
_entity.type
_entity.pdbx_description
1 polymer ?
#
loop_
_entity_poly.entity_id
_entity_poly.type
_entity_poly.pdbx_seq_one_letter_code
_entity_poly.pdbx_strand_id
1 'polypeptide(L)' 'MAYEKFKILKSNCVPLPIENVDTDQIIPARFLKATERIGFGDNLFRDWRYNSDDT' A
#
# COMPACT_ATOMS: atom_id res chain seq x y z
N MET A 1 14.93 9.98 -13.95
CA MET A 1 13.56 10.47 -14.22
C MET A 1 13.33 11.67 -13.32
N ALA A 2 12.94 12.82 -13.86
CA ALA A 2 12.48 13.93 -13.04
C ALA A 2 11.02 13.67 -12.66
N TYR A 3 10.71 13.58 -11.37
CA TYR A 3 9.33 13.46 -10.91
C TYR A 3 8.61 14.78 -11.12
N GLU A 4 7.32 14.72 -11.43
CA GLU A 4 6.51 15.94 -11.50
C GLU A 4 6.46 16.64 -10.15
N LYS A 5 6.49 17.97 -10.17
CA LYS A 5 6.36 18.78 -8.96
C LYS A 5 4.96 18.56 -8.36
N PHE A 6 4.93 18.16 -7.09
CA PHE A 6 3.69 18.10 -6.32
C PHE A 6 3.05 19.50 -6.21
N LYS A 7 1.75 19.61 -6.53
CA LYS A 7 0.95 20.84 -6.45
C LYS A 7 -0.06 20.72 -5.31
N ILE A 8 -1.33 21.05 -5.57
CA ILE A 8 -2.43 20.88 -4.63
C ILE A 8 -3.23 19.67 -5.08
N LEU A 9 -3.38 18.68 -4.20
CA LEU A 9 -4.28 17.55 -4.37
C LEU A 9 -5.55 17.80 -3.54
N LYS A 10 -6.72 17.86 -4.19
CA LYS A 10 -8.03 17.87 -3.53
C LYS A 10 -8.72 16.54 -3.81
N SER A 11 -8.84 15.70 -2.79
CA SER A 11 -9.46 14.37 -2.88
C SER A 11 -10.10 14.00 -1.55
N ASN A 12 -10.86 12.90 -1.55
CA ASN A 12 -11.36 12.30 -0.32
C ASN A 12 -10.22 11.66 0.48
N CYS A 13 -10.37 11.62 1.80
CA CYS A 13 -9.46 10.94 2.71
C CYS A 13 -10.10 9.68 3.27
N VAL A 14 -9.29 8.67 3.60
CA VAL A 14 -9.71 7.46 4.29
C VAL A 14 -9.09 7.45 5.69
N PRO A 15 -9.89 7.53 6.77
CA PRO A 15 -9.36 7.48 8.12
C PRO A 15 -8.89 6.06 8.47
N LEU A 16 -7.70 5.94 9.06
CA LEU A 16 -7.12 4.69 9.54
C LEU A 16 -6.67 4.89 11.00
N PRO A 17 -7.53 4.60 12.00
CA PRO A 17 -7.27 4.91 13.41
C PRO A 17 -6.42 3.81 14.07
N ILE A 18 -5.23 3.56 13.51
CA ILE A 18 -4.29 2.55 14.01
C ILE A 18 -2.95 3.27 14.24
N GLU A 19 -2.39 3.09 15.43
CA GLU A 19 -1.07 3.60 15.78
C GLU A 19 0.00 2.55 15.46
N ASN A 20 1.24 3.02 15.25
CA ASN A 20 2.41 2.16 15.05
C ASN A 20 2.28 1.20 13.85
N VAL A 21 1.73 1.70 12.73
CA VAL A 21 1.64 0.93 11.49
C VAL A 21 3.04 0.60 10.97
N ASP A 22 3.39 -0.69 10.91
CA ASP A 22 4.72 -1.16 10.51
C ASP A 22 4.84 -1.44 8.99
N THR A 23 6.06 -1.77 8.55
CA THR A 23 6.34 -2.00 7.12
C THR A 23 5.66 -3.23 6.55
N ASP A 24 5.50 -4.30 7.32
CA ASP A 24 4.85 -5.53 6.87
C ASP A 24 3.32 -5.36 6.81
N GLN A 25 2.75 -4.52 7.68
CA GLN A 25 1.35 -4.12 7.63
C GLN A 25 1.05 -3.28 6.38
N ILE A 26 1.93 -2.34 6.03
CA ILE A 26 1.81 -1.57 4.78
C ILE A 26 1.90 -2.49 3.57
N ILE A 27 2.92 -3.34 3.53
CA ILE A 27 3.07 -4.35 2.49
C ILE A 27 3.90 -5.55 3.01
N PRO A 28 3.31 -6.76 3.04
CA PRO A 28 4.04 -7.91 3.57
C PRO A 28 5.26 -8.29 2.72
N ALA A 29 6.37 -8.62 3.36
CA ALA A 29 7.64 -8.96 2.70
C ALA A 29 7.53 -10.06 1.64
N ARG A 30 6.55 -10.97 1.75
CA ARG A 30 6.31 -12.05 0.78
C ARG A 30 5.96 -11.54 -0.64
N PHE A 31 5.45 -10.31 -0.75
CA PHE A 31 5.14 -9.67 -2.02
C PHE A 31 6.28 -8.82 -2.59
N LEU A 32 7.38 -8.66 -1.83
CA LEU A 32 8.56 -7.89 -2.25
C LEU A 32 9.55 -8.68 -3.11
N LYS A 33 9.12 -9.84 -3.64
CA LYS A 33 9.93 -10.71 -4.49
C LYS A 33 9.84 -10.35 -5.98
N ALA A 34 8.99 -9.39 -6.35
CA ALA A 34 8.84 -8.96 -7.73
C ALA A 34 10.12 -8.27 -8.23
N THR A 35 10.57 -8.66 -9.41
CA THR A 35 11.72 -8.04 -10.11
C THR A 35 11.35 -6.73 -10.80
N GLU A 36 10.05 -6.49 -10.98
CA GLU A 36 9.49 -5.33 -11.65
C GLU A 36 8.72 -4.44 -10.65
N ARG A 37 8.68 -3.13 -10.91
CA ARG A 37 8.04 -2.13 -10.03
C ARG A 37 6.55 -1.92 -10.36
N ILE A 38 5.83 -2.99 -10.68
CA ILE A 38 4.43 -2.96 -11.13
C ILE A 38 3.57 -3.80 -10.17
N GLY A 39 2.31 -3.42 -9.96
CA GLY A 39 1.33 -4.25 -9.23
C GLY A 39 1.44 -4.22 -7.70
N PHE A 40 2.33 -3.43 -7.10
CA PHE A 40 2.46 -3.34 -5.65
C PHE A 40 1.24 -2.75 -4.94
N GLY A 41 0.40 -1.98 -5.64
CA GLY A 41 -0.83 -1.40 -5.09
C GLY A 41 -1.87 -2.45 -4.68
N ASP A 42 -1.90 -3.60 -5.34
CA ASP A 42 -2.83 -4.70 -5.02
C ASP A 42 -2.47 -5.39 -3.69
N ASN A 43 -1.23 -5.20 -3.23
CA ASN A 43 -0.69 -5.77 -2.01
C ASN A 43 -0.61 -4.75 -0.85
N LEU A 44 -1.01 -3.50 -1.08
CA LEU A 44 -1.12 -2.47 -0.04
C LEU A 44 -2.13 -2.92 1.01
N PHE A 45 -1.70 -2.99 2.28
CA PHE A 45 -2.51 -3.47 3.40
C PHE A 45 -3.15 -4.84 3.17
N ARG A 46 -2.44 -5.76 2.49
CA ARG A 46 -2.99 -7.07 2.07
C ARG A 46 -3.67 -7.82 3.22
N ASP A 47 -2.98 -7.92 4.37
CA ASP A 47 -3.44 -8.68 5.53
C ASP A 47 -4.62 -8.02 6.28
N TRP A 48 -4.91 -6.75 5.99
CA TRP A 48 -6.10 -6.06 6.51
C TRP A 48 -7.26 -6.03 5.51
N ARG A 49 -6.97 -6.09 4.21
CA ARG A 49 -7.96 -5.97 3.13
C ARG A 49 -8.60 -7.28 2.74
N TYR A 50 -7.88 -8.40 2.87
CA TYR A 50 -8.29 -9.71 2.38
C TYR A 50 -8.18 -10.73 3.49
N ASN A 51 -9.15 -11.64 3.55
CA ASN A 51 -9.08 -12.80 4.43
C ASN A 51 -8.11 -13.85 3.85
N SER A 52 -7.78 -14.86 4.64
CA SER A 52 -6.89 -15.96 4.23
C SER A 52 -7.43 -16.83 3.10
N ASP A 53 -8.70 -16.67 2.73
CA ASP A 53 -9.36 -17.27 1.56
C ASP A 53 -9.44 -16.31 0.35
N ASP A 54 -8.73 -15.18 0.39
CA ASP A 54 -8.73 -14.11 -0.62
C ASP A 54 -10.14 -13.49 -0.87
N THR A 55 -11.07 -13.61 0.09
CA THR A 55 -12.35 -12.87 0.10
C THR A 55 -12.24 -11.48 0.71
#